data_AF-A0AAV5Y555-F1
#
_entry.id   AF-A0AAV5Y555-F1
#
_cell.length_a   1.000
_cell.length_b   1.000
_cell.length_c   1.000
_cell.angle_alpha   90.00
_cell.angle_beta   90.00
_cell.angle_gamma   90.00
#
_symmetry.space_group_name_H-M   'P 1'
#
loop_
_entity.id
_entity.type
_entity.pdbx_description
1 polymer ?
#
loop_
_entity_poly.entity_id
_entity_poly.type
_entity_poly.pdbx_seq_one_letter_code
_entity_poly.pdbx_strand_id
1 'polypeptide(L)'
;MWGRRAGRDGSSSTGIQGLRRLAAAFSVLLLAAAPARAYLVEVTTSVSVADSEDQDAVRTALLNAVDDVLTKAIAFPPALVVLTSATLVNARLYIRLLVADEDGAKTFDELEGGGPEEQPAELRI
;
A
#
# COMPACT_ATOMS: atom_id res chain seq x y z
N MET A 1 72.90 -36.73 3.21
CA MET A 1 72.70 -35.28 3.48
C MET A 1 71.20 -35.02 3.54
N TRP A 2 70.62 -34.96 4.74
CA TRP A 2 69.18 -34.79 4.96
C TRP A 2 68.84 -33.30 5.05
N GLY A 3 68.04 -32.79 4.10
CA GLY A 3 67.48 -31.44 4.15
C GLY A 3 66.07 -31.46 4.73
N ARG A 4 65.89 -30.87 5.92
CA ARG A 4 64.58 -30.52 6.50
C ARG A 4 64.35 -29.01 6.39
N ARG A 5 63.05 -28.65 6.32
CA ARG A 5 62.39 -27.32 6.20
C ARG A 5 62.13 -26.91 4.75
N ALA A 6 60.99 -26.34 4.38
CA ALA A 6 59.80 -25.89 5.11
C ALA A 6 58.63 -25.83 4.11
N GLY A 7 57.40 -25.76 4.63
CA GLY A 7 56.23 -25.49 3.81
C GLY A 7 54.92 -25.84 4.50
N ARG A 8 54.79 -25.44 5.77
CA ARG A 8 53.46 -25.24 6.36
C ARG A 8 53.12 -23.80 5.98
N ASP A 9 52.16 -23.60 5.09
CA ASP A 9 51.29 -22.43 5.03
C ASP A 9 50.23 -22.65 3.96
N GLY A 10 48.97 -22.48 4.36
CA GLY A 10 47.79 -22.65 3.50
C GLY A 10 46.49 -22.82 4.28
N SER A 11 46.42 -22.30 5.51
CA SER A 11 45.18 -22.30 6.27
C SER A 11 44.25 -21.21 5.75
N SER A 12 43.17 -21.64 5.10
CA SER A 12 41.82 -21.08 5.23
C SER A 12 41.65 -19.56 5.06
N SER A 13 41.91 -18.99 3.89
CA SER A 13 41.41 -17.63 3.56
C SER A 13 40.09 -17.66 2.75
N THR A 14 39.80 -18.77 2.08
CA THR A 14 38.62 -18.92 1.20
C THR A 14 37.29 -18.89 1.96
N GLY A 15 37.23 -19.47 3.17
CA GLY A 15 35.99 -19.55 3.96
C GLY A 15 35.51 -18.19 4.47
N ILE A 16 36.43 -17.36 4.96
CA ILE A 16 36.09 -16.02 5.51
C ILE A 16 35.74 -15.06 4.38
N GLN A 17 36.39 -15.16 3.23
CA GLN A 17 36.04 -14.37 2.03
C GLN A 17 34.69 -14.81 1.44
N GLY A 18 34.39 -16.11 1.42
CA GLY A 18 33.09 -16.63 1.02
C GLY A 18 31.96 -16.18 1.94
N LEU A 19 32.16 -16.23 3.26
CA LEU A 19 31.19 -15.77 4.25
C LEU A 19 30.95 -14.26 4.16
N ARG A 20 31.99 -13.45 3.93
CA ARG A 20 31.87 -12.01 3.72
C ARG A 20 31.09 -11.67 2.44
N ARG A 21 31.29 -12.43 1.36
CA ARG A 21 30.53 -12.26 0.12
C ARG A 21 29.06 -12.64 0.29
N LEU A 22 28.78 -13.71 1.03
CA LEU A 22 27.41 -14.11 1.39
C LEU A 22 26.74 -13.05 2.26
N ALA A 23 27.43 -12.54 3.28
CA ALA A 23 26.91 -11.48 4.15
C ALA A 23 26.64 -10.18 3.38
N ALA A 24 27.52 -9.80 2.45
CA ALA A 24 27.33 -8.63 1.59
C ALA A 24 26.15 -8.81 0.62
N ALA A 25 26.03 -9.98 -0.02
CA ALA A 25 24.90 -10.29 -0.90
C ALA A 25 23.57 -10.30 -0.13
N PHE A 26 23.56 -10.85 1.08
CA PHE A 26 22.39 -10.87 1.95
C PHE A 26 21.99 -9.45 2.40
N SER A 27 22.99 -8.61 2.70
CA SER A 27 22.75 -7.20 3.06
C SER A 27 22.12 -6.42 1.91
N VAL A 28 22.60 -6.61 0.66
CA VAL A 28 22.01 -5.98 -0.53
C VAL A 28 20.57 -6.46 -0.77
N LEU A 29 20.29 -7.74 -0.53
CA LEU A 29 18.94 -8.30 -0.70
C LEU A 29 17.93 -7.70 0.28
N LEU A 30 18.33 -7.42 1.52
CA LEU A 30 17.45 -6.82 2.53
C LEU A 30 17.11 -5.35 2.24
N LEU A 31 17.97 -4.60 1.54
CA LEU A 31 17.65 -3.22 1.11
C LEU A 31 16.65 -3.17 -0.06
N ALA A 32 16.47 -4.26 -0.80
CA ALA A 32 15.56 -4.31 -1.94
C ALA A 32 14.10 -4.67 -1.54
N ALA A 33 13.89 -5.18 -0.32
CA ALA A 33 12.57 -5.49 0.20
C ALA A 33 11.89 -4.23 0.76
N ALA A 34 11.55 -3.28 -0.11
CA ALA A 34 10.61 -2.24 0.28
C ALA A 34 9.23 -2.91 0.50
N PRO A 35 8.55 -2.65 1.64
CA PRO A 35 7.19 -3.15 1.82
C PRO A 35 6.31 -2.62 0.69
N ALA A 36 5.48 -3.48 0.10
CA ALA A 36 4.43 -3.06 -0.81
C ALA A 36 3.53 -2.08 -0.04
N ARG A 37 3.42 -0.85 -0.53
CA ARG A 37 2.58 0.17 0.09
C ARG A 37 1.22 0.10 -0.59
N ALA A 38 0.19 -0.23 0.17
CA ALA A 38 -1.20 -0.14 -0.25
C ALA A 38 -1.80 1.12 0.38
N TYR A 39 -2.17 2.12 -0.43
CA TYR A 39 -2.81 3.32 0.07
C TYR A 39 -4.32 3.18 -0.01
N LEU A 40 -4.98 3.28 1.14
CA LEU A 40 -6.43 3.32 1.29
C LEU A 40 -6.77 4.52 2.18
N VAL A 41 -7.50 5.50 1.64
CA VAL A 41 -7.85 6.72 2.39
C VAL A 41 -9.32 7.02 2.26
N GLU A 42 -9.93 7.48 3.35
CA GLU A 42 -11.30 7.98 3.36
C GLU A 42 -11.29 9.51 3.43
N VAL A 43 -11.85 10.15 2.42
CA VAL A 43 -11.91 11.60 2.28
C VAL A 43 -13.35 12.06 2.41
N THR A 44 -13.58 13.10 3.22
CA THR A 44 -14.89 13.75 3.34
C THR A 44 -14.84 15.12 2.66
N THR A 45 -15.80 15.39 1.79
CA THR A 45 -16.00 16.71 1.16
C THR A 45 -17.47 17.12 1.23
N SER A 46 -17.77 18.38 0.92
CA SER A 46 -19.14 18.89 0.98
C SER A 46 -19.46 19.87 -0.14
N VAL A 47 -20.71 19.86 -0.56
CA VAL A 47 -21.25 20.75 -1.60
C VAL A 47 -22.48 21.46 -1.06
N SER A 48 -22.54 22.77 -1.26
CA SER A 48 -23.75 23.54 -0.96
C SER A 48 -24.84 23.19 -1.97
N VAL A 49 -26.05 22.93 -1.48
CA VAL A 49 -27.25 22.70 -2.30
C VAL A 49 -28.38 23.68 -1.94
N ALA A 50 -28.05 24.76 -1.22
CA ALA A 50 -28.99 25.82 -0.93
C ALA A 50 -29.40 26.54 -2.23
N ASP A 51 -30.71 26.78 -2.39
CA ASP A 51 -31.35 27.54 -3.48
C ASP A 51 -31.15 27.04 -4.92
N SER A 52 -30.67 25.82 -5.12
CA SER A 52 -30.53 25.24 -6.46
C SER A 52 -31.78 24.47 -6.88
N GLU A 53 -32.72 25.13 -7.56
CA GLU A 53 -33.73 24.44 -8.40
C GLU A 53 -33.08 23.79 -9.64
N ASP A 54 -31.86 24.19 -9.95
CA ASP A 54 -31.04 23.68 -11.04
C ASP A 54 -30.27 22.42 -10.61
N GLN A 55 -30.83 21.27 -10.99
CA GLN A 55 -30.23 19.95 -10.75
C GLN A 55 -28.88 19.76 -11.48
N ASP A 56 -28.69 20.39 -12.65
CA ASP A 56 -27.47 20.27 -13.42
C ASP A 56 -26.33 21.05 -12.75
N ALA A 57 -26.63 22.20 -12.13
CA ALA A 57 -25.68 22.95 -11.32
C ALA A 57 -25.21 22.13 -10.10
N VAL A 58 -26.13 21.47 -9.38
CA VAL A 58 -25.78 20.61 -8.24
C VAL A 58 -24.90 19.44 -8.69
N ARG A 59 -25.26 18.77 -9.79
CA ARG A 59 -24.48 17.67 -10.34
C ARG A 59 -23.08 18.12 -10.71
N THR A 60 -22.95 19.27 -11.36
CA THR A 60 -21.66 19.85 -11.73
C THR A 60 -20.81 20.17 -10.50
N ALA A 61 -21.41 20.80 -9.48
CA ALA A 61 -20.72 21.10 -8.23
C ALA A 61 -20.23 19.82 -7.51
N LEU A 62 -21.04 18.75 -7.56
CA LEU A 62 -20.66 17.45 -7.01
C LEU A 62 -19.47 16.83 -7.76
N LEU A 63 -19.52 16.80 -9.09
CA LEU A 63 -18.43 16.27 -9.91
C LEU A 63 -17.12 17.05 -9.69
N ASN A 64 -17.20 18.38 -9.61
CA ASN A 64 -16.04 19.22 -9.32
C ASN A 64 -15.48 18.95 -7.92
N ALA A 65 -16.33 18.74 -6.91
CA ALA A 65 -15.87 18.42 -5.56
C ALA A 65 -15.16 17.06 -5.49
N VAL A 66 -15.63 16.06 -6.25
CA VAL A 66 -14.96 14.76 -6.38
C VAL A 66 -13.63 14.93 -7.13
N ASP A 67 -13.62 15.65 -8.26
CA ASP A 67 -12.40 15.90 -9.04
C ASP A 67 -11.34 16.65 -8.22
N ASP A 68 -11.75 17.65 -7.43
CA ASP A 68 -10.86 18.37 -6.52
C ASP A 68 -10.22 17.42 -5.48
N VAL A 69 -10.98 16.47 -4.95
CA VAL A 69 -10.42 15.45 -4.05
C VAL A 69 -9.38 14.62 -4.79
N LEU A 70 -9.73 14.07 -5.96
CA LEU A 70 -8.85 13.15 -6.69
C LEU A 70 -7.59 13.83 -7.23
N THR A 71 -7.62 15.13 -7.51
CA THR A 71 -6.51 15.86 -8.12
C THR A 71 -5.68 16.69 -7.14
N LYS A 72 -6.27 17.15 -6.02
CA LYS A 72 -5.60 18.07 -5.07
C LYS A 72 -5.39 17.49 -3.69
N ALA A 73 -6.26 16.59 -3.23
CA ALA A 73 -6.16 16.02 -1.89
C ALA A 73 -5.36 14.72 -1.83
N ILE A 74 -5.30 13.98 -2.95
CA ILE A 74 -4.62 12.70 -3.05
C ILE A 74 -3.27 12.86 -3.76
N ALA A 75 -2.21 12.29 -3.16
CA ALA A 75 -0.83 12.38 -3.67
C ALA A 75 -0.37 11.12 -4.42
N PHE A 76 -1.30 10.24 -4.79
CA PHE A 76 -1.08 8.99 -5.51
C PHE A 76 -2.15 8.81 -6.60
N PRO A 77 -1.87 8.07 -7.68
CA PRO A 77 -2.86 7.83 -8.72
C PRO A 77 -3.99 6.92 -8.19
N PRO A 78 -5.26 7.36 -8.24
CA PRO A 78 -6.37 6.54 -7.80
C PRO A 78 -6.65 5.41 -8.80
N ALA A 79 -6.79 4.18 -8.30
CA ALA A 79 -7.24 2.99 -9.05
C ALA A 79 -8.67 2.57 -8.67
N LEU A 80 -9.09 2.89 -7.44
CA LEU A 80 -10.44 2.64 -6.93
C LEU A 80 -10.99 3.90 -6.26
N VAL A 81 -12.26 4.20 -6.51
CA VAL A 81 -13.01 5.28 -5.84
C VAL A 81 -14.41 4.76 -5.51
N VAL A 82 -14.77 4.75 -4.22
CA VAL A 82 -16.05 4.25 -3.71
C VAL A 82 -16.73 5.35 -2.90
N LEU A 83 -18.02 5.60 -3.18
CA LEU A 83 -18.85 6.45 -2.33
C LEU A 83 -19.30 5.65 -1.11
N THR A 84 -18.75 5.94 0.07
CA THR A 84 -19.08 5.22 1.32
C THR A 84 -20.21 5.87 2.10
N SER A 85 -20.48 7.16 1.87
CA SER A 85 -21.61 7.86 2.48
C SER A 85 -21.99 9.11 1.70
N ALA A 86 -23.28 9.43 1.71
CA ALA A 86 -23.82 10.71 1.25
C ALA A 86 -24.94 11.15 2.19
N THR A 87 -24.84 12.34 2.78
CA THR A 87 -25.82 12.83 3.75
C THR A 87 -26.11 14.32 3.53
N LEU A 88 -27.38 14.67 3.43
CA LEU A 88 -27.84 16.05 3.33
C LEU A 88 -28.16 16.61 4.72
N VAL A 89 -27.45 17.66 5.13
CA VAL A 89 -27.69 18.35 6.41
C VAL A 89 -27.70 19.86 6.16
N ASN A 90 -28.79 20.53 6.56
CA ASN A 90 -28.93 22.00 6.46
C ASN A 90 -28.54 22.55 5.07
N ALA A 91 -29.13 21.99 4.01
CA ALA A 91 -28.86 22.36 2.62
C ALA A 91 -27.40 22.20 2.16
N ARG A 92 -26.66 21.28 2.79
CA ARG A 92 -25.31 20.89 2.38
C ARG A 92 -25.20 19.38 2.27
N LEU A 93 -24.77 18.92 1.09
CA LEU A 93 -24.50 17.52 0.83
C LEU A 93 -23.07 17.20 1.27
N TYR A 94 -22.93 16.36 2.28
CA TYR A 94 -21.66 15.80 2.71
C TYR A 94 -21.49 14.44 2.05
N ILE A 95 -20.35 14.22 1.41
CA ILE A 95 -20.02 12.94 0.79
C ILE A 95 -18.71 12.42 1.35
N ARG A 96 -18.62 11.10 1.42
CA ARG A 96 -17.44 10.39 1.87
C ARG A 96 -17.00 9.40 0.82
N LEU A 97 -15.74 9.53 0.43
CA LEU A 97 -15.13 8.81 -0.67
C LEU A 97 -13.99 7.98 -0.11
N LEU A 98 -14.00 6.69 -0.35
CA LEU A 98 -12.84 5.84 -0.14
C LEU A 98 -12.08 5.78 -1.45
N VAL A 99 -10.79 6.12 -1.39
CA VAL A 99 -9.89 6.18 -2.55
C VAL A 99 -8.71 5.27 -2.29
N ALA A 100 -8.35 4.46 -3.28
CA ALA A 100 -7.24 3.54 -3.19
C ALA A 100 -6.34 3.60 -4.43
N ASP A 101 -5.06 3.32 -4.25
CA ASP A 101 -4.16 2.97 -5.36
C ASP A 101 -4.34 1.49 -5.77
N GLU A 102 -3.56 1.01 -6.74
CA GLU A 102 -3.74 -0.35 -7.28
C GLU A 102 -3.59 -1.45 -6.21
N ASP A 103 -2.63 -1.31 -5.30
CA ASP A 103 -2.43 -2.27 -4.22
C ASP A 103 -3.44 -2.09 -3.09
N GLY A 104 -3.87 -0.86 -2.81
CA GLY A 104 -4.99 -0.54 -1.93
C GLY A 104 -6.31 -1.12 -2.41
N ALA A 105 -6.56 -1.13 -3.73
CA ALA A 105 -7.77 -1.71 -4.31
C ALA A 105 -7.83 -3.23 -4.09
N LYS A 106 -6.71 -3.94 -4.29
CA LYS A 106 -6.62 -5.38 -3.97
C LYS A 106 -6.89 -5.64 -2.49
N THR A 107 -6.30 -4.80 -1.63
CA THR A 107 -6.52 -4.88 -0.17
C THR A 107 -7.99 -4.66 0.18
N PHE A 108 -8.66 -3.72 -0.48
CA PHE A 108 -10.08 -3.45 -0.28
C PHE A 108 -10.95 -4.67 -0.64
N ASP A 109 -10.69 -5.29 -1.79
CA ASP A 109 -11.41 -6.50 -2.22
C ASP A 109 -11.21 -7.68 -1.25
N GLU A 110 -9.99 -7.86 -0.72
CA GLU A 110 -9.68 -8.87 0.30
C GLU A 110 -10.43 -8.62 1.62
N LEU A 111 -10.59 -7.34 2.01
CA LEU A 111 -11.32 -6.97 3.22
C LEU A 111 -12.84 -7.11 3.06
N GLU A 112 -13.40 -6.79 1.89
CA GLU A 112 -14.84 -6.95 1.61
C GLU A 112 -15.23 -8.42 1.38
N GLY A 113 -14.35 -9.22 0.78
CA GLY A 113 -14.58 -10.63 0.47
C GLY A 113 -14.52 -11.58 1.67
N GLY A 114 -14.16 -11.08 2.86
CA GLY A 114 -13.76 -11.89 4.01
C GLY A 114 -12.33 -12.40 3.80
N GLY A 115 -11.41 -11.93 4.66
CA GLY A 115 -10.00 -12.33 4.60
C GLY A 115 -9.81 -13.85 4.57
N PRO A 116 -8.60 -14.35 4.22
CA PRO A 116 -8.35 -15.78 4.03
C PRO A 116 -8.95 -16.54 5.21
N GLU A 117 -9.92 -17.41 4.95
CA GLU A 117 -10.48 -18.30 5.95
C GLU A 117 -9.31 -18.91 6.71
N GLU A 118 -9.12 -18.49 7.97
CA GLU A 118 -8.28 -19.23 8.89
C GLU A 118 -8.97 -20.58 9.05
N GLN A 119 -8.66 -21.52 8.16
CA GLN A 119 -8.97 -22.91 8.33
C GLN A 119 -8.46 -23.25 9.72
N PRO A 120 -9.35 -23.58 10.67
CA PRO A 120 -8.91 -23.85 12.02
C PRO A 120 -7.94 -25.01 11.89
N ALA A 121 -6.67 -24.78 12.23
CA ALA A 121 -5.66 -25.81 12.25
C ALA A 121 -6.28 -26.96 13.03
N GLU A 122 -6.55 -28.06 12.33
CA GLU A 122 -7.14 -29.26 12.90
C GLU A 122 -6.24 -29.67 14.06
N LEU A 123 -6.64 -29.30 15.27
CA LEU A 123 -5.91 -29.57 16.48
C LEU A 123 -6.11 -31.06 16.73
N ARG A 124 -5.23 -31.87 16.13
CA ARG A 124 -5.12 -33.30 16.43
C ARG A 124 -4.70 -33.42 17.89
N ILE A 125 -5.69 -33.70 18.75
CA ILE A 125 -5.49 -34.19 20.11
C ILE A 125 -5.52 -35.72 20.08
#